data_AF-A0A337SDM8-F1
#
_entry.id   AF-A0A337SDM8-F1
#
_cell.length_a   1.000
_cell.length_b   1.000
_cell.length_c   1.000
_cell.angle_alpha   90.00
_cell.angle_beta   90.00
_cell.angle_gamma   90.00
#
_symmetry.space_group_name_H-M   'P 1'
#
loop_
_entity.id
_entity.type
_entity.pdbx_description
1 polymer ?
#
loop_
_entity_poly.entity_id
_entity_poly.type
_entity_poly.pdbx_seq_one_letter_code
_entity_poly.pdbx_strand_id
1 'polypeptide(L)'
;MTTLAGAVPRMMRPGPGQNYPRSGFPLEVSTPLGQGRVNQLGGVFINGRPLPNHIRHKIVEMAHHGIRPCVISRQLRVSHGCVSKILCRYQETGSIRPGAIGGSKPKQVTTPDVEKKIEEYKRENPGMFSWEIRDKLLKDAVCDRNTVPSVSSISRILRSKFGKGEEEEADLERKETEESEKKAKHSIDGILSERGKAQISRVSHYQ
;
A
#
# COMPACT_ATOMS: atom_id res chain seq x y z
N MET A 1 53.60 17.63 76.47
CA MET A 1 52.25 17.32 76.95
C MET A 1 51.33 17.13 75.75
N THR A 2 50.65 15.98 75.73
CA THR A 2 49.50 15.52 74.93
C THR A 2 48.44 16.63 74.68
N THR A 3 47.70 16.70 73.56
CA THR A 3 46.61 15.77 73.19
C THR A 3 46.13 15.84 71.72
N LEU A 4 45.71 14.65 71.24
CA LEU A 4 44.61 14.25 70.34
C LEU A 4 44.54 14.70 68.86
N ALA A 5 44.76 13.71 68.00
CA ALA A 5 44.46 13.67 66.57
C ALA A 5 42.96 13.42 66.29
N GLY A 6 42.39 14.20 65.38
CA GLY A 6 41.07 13.96 64.79
C GLY A 6 41.21 13.42 63.37
N ALA A 7 40.95 12.12 63.19
CA ALA A 7 40.90 11.46 61.90
C ALA A 7 39.55 11.74 61.20
N VAL A 8 39.60 12.30 59.99
CA VAL A 8 38.42 12.38 59.10
C VAL A 8 38.36 11.09 58.28
N PRO A 9 37.23 10.35 58.24
CA PRO A 9 37.16 9.12 57.46
C PRO A 9 37.21 9.44 55.96
N ARG A 10 38.20 8.89 55.26
CA ARG A 10 38.22 8.80 53.80
C ARG A 10 37.01 7.99 53.33
N MET A 11 36.09 8.63 52.60
CA MET A 11 35.08 7.91 51.85
C MET A 11 35.77 7.04 50.79
N MET A 12 35.65 5.72 50.96
CA MET A 12 36.22 4.72 50.07
C MET A 12 35.50 4.72 48.73
N ARG A 13 36.29 4.77 47.66
CA ARG A 13 35.87 4.58 46.27
C ARG A 13 35.50 3.09 46.08
N PRO A 14 34.29 2.74 45.63
CA PRO A 14 33.96 1.34 45.34
C PRO A 14 34.74 0.84 44.12
N GLY A 15 35.51 -0.23 44.30
CA GLY A 15 36.10 -1.04 43.22
C GLY A 15 35.06 -1.95 42.55
N PRO A 16 35.43 -2.60 41.42
CA PRO A 16 34.50 -3.34 40.59
C PRO A 16 34.25 -4.73 41.20
N GLY A 17 32.98 -5.13 41.27
CA GLY A 17 32.62 -6.52 41.59
C GLY A 17 31.52 -6.64 42.63
N GLN A 18 30.28 -6.36 42.23
CA GLN A 18 29.14 -7.07 42.79
C GLN A 18 28.22 -7.53 41.67
N ASN A 19 28.34 -8.83 41.44
CA ASN A 19 27.57 -9.66 40.53
C ASN A 19 26.16 -9.82 41.15
N TYR A 20 25.28 -8.84 40.91
CA TYR A 20 23.85 -9.08 41.05
C TYR A 20 23.37 -9.78 39.79
N PRO A 21 22.68 -10.93 39.87
CA PRO A 21 21.94 -11.42 38.72
C PRO A 21 20.80 -10.41 38.50
N ARG A 22 21.03 -9.43 37.61
CA ARG A 22 19.94 -8.75 36.93
C ARG A 22 19.23 -9.83 36.12
N SER A 23 18.23 -10.47 36.72
CA SER A 23 17.15 -11.14 36.00
C SER A 23 16.31 -10.09 35.26
N GLY A 24 16.97 -9.33 34.39
CA GLY A 24 16.33 -8.56 33.35
C GLY A 24 16.00 -9.51 32.22
N PHE A 25 14.93 -10.28 32.37
CA PHE A 25 14.21 -10.71 31.19
C PHE A 25 13.81 -9.41 30.46
N PRO A 26 14.25 -9.16 29.22
CA PRO A 26 13.55 -8.19 28.42
C PRO A 26 12.11 -8.69 28.41
N LEU A 27 11.17 -7.86 28.87
CA LEU A 27 9.74 -8.09 28.71
C LEU A 27 9.45 -8.02 27.21
N GLU A 28 9.86 -9.07 26.50
CA GLU A 28 9.47 -9.40 25.14
C GLU A 28 7.98 -9.71 25.25
N VAL A 29 7.15 -8.68 25.07
CA VAL A 29 5.71 -8.87 25.00
C VAL A 29 5.45 -9.48 23.63
N SER A 30 5.35 -10.81 23.59
CA SER A 30 5.02 -11.57 22.39
C SER A 30 3.56 -11.33 22.03
N THR A 31 3.29 -10.20 21.37
CA THR A 31 2.05 -10.02 20.62
C THR A 31 2.17 -10.69 19.25
N PRO A 32 1.10 -11.25 18.68
CA PRO A 32 1.12 -11.99 17.41
C PRO A 32 1.53 -11.15 16.17
N LEU A 33 1.83 -9.86 16.31
CA LEU A 33 2.12 -8.92 15.22
C LEU A 33 3.58 -8.43 15.15
N GLY A 34 4.47 -9.02 15.96
CA GLY A 34 5.91 -8.70 16.04
C GLY A 34 6.36 -8.51 17.48
N GLN A 35 7.66 -8.70 17.74
CA GLN A 35 8.27 -8.47 19.06
C GLN A 35 8.06 -7.00 19.48
N GLY A 36 7.07 -6.77 20.33
CA GLY A 36 6.79 -5.47 20.90
C GLY A 36 7.89 -5.10 21.89
N ARG A 37 8.51 -3.94 21.71
CA ARG A 37 9.50 -3.39 22.64
C ARG A 37 8.88 -2.29 23.48
N VAL A 38 9.43 -2.06 24.66
CA VAL A 38 9.01 -0.98 25.55
C VAL A 38 10.04 0.15 25.48
N ASN A 39 9.58 1.38 25.27
CA ASN A 39 10.43 2.56 25.28
C ASN A 39 10.71 3.05 26.72
N GLN A 40 11.55 4.07 26.87
CA GLN A 40 11.90 4.64 28.19
C GLN A 40 10.70 5.28 28.93
N LEU A 41 9.64 5.64 28.19
CA LEU A 41 8.40 6.19 28.74
C LEU A 41 7.38 5.09 29.12
N GLY A 42 7.75 3.80 28.97
CA GLY A 42 6.89 2.67 29.26
C GLY A 42 5.79 2.42 28.22
N GLY A 43 5.95 2.95 27.00
CA GLY A 43 5.04 2.73 25.87
C GLY A 43 5.53 1.62 24.94
N VAL A 44 4.59 0.83 24.41
CA VAL A 44 4.86 -0.30 23.52
C VAL A 44 4.99 0.17 22.07
N PHE A 45 6.01 -0.30 21.36
CA PHE A 45 6.25 0.01 19.96
C PHE A 45 6.87 -1.17 19.20
N ILE A 46 6.76 -1.14 17.86
CA ILE A 46 7.36 -2.15 16.98
C ILE A 46 8.36 -1.43 16.06
N ASN A 47 9.61 -1.87 16.08
CA ASN A 47 10.66 -1.30 15.23
C ASN A 47 10.31 -1.44 13.74
N GLY A 48 10.57 -0.39 12.96
CA GLY A 48 10.31 -0.37 11.51
C GLY A 48 8.84 -0.26 11.11
N ARG A 49 7.89 -0.28 12.06
CA ARG A 49 6.45 -0.12 11.78
C ARG A 49 5.97 1.27 12.20
N PRO A 50 5.03 1.87 11.45
CA PRO A 50 4.43 3.14 11.85
C PRO A 50 3.61 2.97 13.14
N LEU A 51 3.55 4.05 13.93
CA LEU A 51 2.73 4.10 15.14
C LEU A 51 1.25 3.80 14.81
N PRO A 52 0.49 3.06 15.65
CA PRO A 52 -0.92 2.76 15.38
C PRO A 52 -1.76 4.02 15.12
N ASN A 53 -2.70 3.94 14.16
CA ASN A 53 -3.50 5.09 13.72
C ASN A 53 -4.29 5.74 14.87
N HIS A 54 -4.85 4.96 15.79
CA HIS A 54 -5.61 5.51 16.92
C HIS A 54 -4.74 6.40 17.83
N ILE A 55 -3.47 6.05 18.06
CA ILE A 55 -2.53 6.90 18.81
C ILE A 55 -2.16 8.16 18.01
N ARG A 56 -1.96 8.02 16.69
CA ARG A 56 -1.67 9.16 15.80
C ARG A 56 -2.81 10.18 15.79
N HIS A 57 -4.06 9.71 15.75
CA HIS A 57 -5.24 10.56 15.92
C HIS A 57 -5.24 11.24 17.29
N LYS A 58 -4.99 10.50 18.37
CA LYS A 58 -5.01 11.07 19.73
C LYS A 58 -3.95 12.15 19.92
N ILE A 59 -2.77 12.01 19.32
CA ILE A 59 -1.73 13.07 19.32
C ILE A 59 -2.26 14.37 18.72
N VAL A 60 -2.91 14.29 17.56
CA VAL A 60 -3.45 15.46 16.85
C VAL A 60 -4.63 16.05 17.63
N GLU A 61 -5.54 15.20 18.12
CA GLU A 61 -6.67 15.61 18.95
C GLU A 61 -6.20 16.39 20.18
N MET A 62 -5.24 15.87 20.93
CA MET A 62 -4.70 16.54 22.12
C MET A 62 -4.03 17.88 21.78
N ALA A 63 -3.31 17.96 20.66
CA ALA A 63 -2.69 19.21 20.22
C ALA A 63 -3.74 20.28 19.84
N HIS A 64 -4.84 19.88 19.20
CA HIS A 64 -5.98 20.77 18.91
C HIS A 64 -6.64 21.32 20.19
N HIS A 65 -6.64 20.55 21.28
CA HIS A 65 -7.08 21.01 22.60
C HIS A 65 -6.04 21.90 23.32
N GLY A 66 -4.96 22.31 22.64
CA GLY A 66 -3.92 23.18 23.19
C GLY A 66 -2.94 22.48 24.13
N ILE A 67 -2.94 21.14 24.20
CA ILE A 67 -2.02 20.40 25.07
C ILE A 67 -0.61 20.46 24.50
N ARG A 68 0.36 20.82 25.34
CA ARG A 68 1.77 20.94 24.93
C ARG A 68 2.33 19.59 24.46
N PRO A 69 3.15 19.53 23.38
CA PRO A 69 3.72 18.28 22.86
C PRO A 69 4.48 17.44 23.90
N CYS A 70 5.14 18.09 24.85
CA CYS A 70 5.82 17.41 25.96
C CYS A 70 4.86 16.63 26.87
N VAL A 71 3.65 17.13 27.09
CA VAL A 71 2.61 16.47 27.91
C VAL A 71 1.99 15.33 27.13
N ILE A 72 1.70 15.54 25.83
CA ILE A 72 1.20 14.49 24.92
C ILE A 72 2.16 13.28 24.92
N SER A 73 3.46 13.53 24.81
CA SER A 73 4.50 12.50 24.83
C SER A 73 4.45 11.64 26.10
N ARG A 74 4.30 12.26 27.28
CA ARG A 74 4.23 11.55 28.56
C ARG A 74 2.94 10.78 28.74
N GLN A 75 1.80 11.37 28.39
CA GLN A 75 0.48 10.73 28.55
C GLN A 75 0.29 9.53 27.63
N LEU A 76 0.67 9.67 26.36
CA LEU A 76 0.57 8.59 25.37
C LEU A 76 1.77 7.64 25.42
N ARG A 77 2.77 7.92 26.25
CA ARG A 77 4.03 7.17 26.36
C ARG A 77 4.73 7.00 25.00
N VAL A 78 4.66 8.02 24.16
CA VAL A 78 5.29 8.07 22.83
C VAL A 78 6.49 9.02 22.89
N SER A 79 7.58 8.72 22.18
CA SER A 79 8.75 9.60 22.19
C SER A 79 8.45 11.01 21.67
N HIS A 80 9.06 12.02 22.28
CA HIS A 80 8.86 13.42 21.91
C HIS A 80 9.13 13.68 20.40
N GLY A 81 10.18 13.06 19.86
CA GLY A 81 10.51 13.15 18.43
C GLY A 81 9.43 12.55 17.51
N CYS A 82 8.73 11.49 17.93
CA CYS A 82 7.62 10.94 17.17
C CYS A 82 6.39 11.85 17.20
N VAL A 83 6.05 12.40 18.37
CA VAL A 83 4.97 13.39 18.53
C VAL A 83 5.22 14.60 17.63
N SER A 84 6.43 15.19 17.69
CA SER A 84 6.81 16.34 16.87
C SER A 84 6.70 16.04 15.36
N LYS A 85 7.20 14.88 14.93
CA LYS A 85 7.13 14.45 13.51
C LYS A 85 5.70 14.27 13.00
N ILE A 86 4.79 13.77 13.83
CA ILE A 86 3.37 13.62 13.46
C ILE A 86 2.70 14.99 13.35
N LEU A 87 2.90 15.87 14.33
CA LEU A 87 2.31 17.21 14.32
C LEU A 87 2.82 18.05 13.15
N CYS A 88 4.12 18.03 12.87
CA CYS A 88 4.71 18.74 11.73
C CYS A 88 4.09 18.29 10.40
N ARG A 89 4.05 16.97 10.15
CA ARG A 89 3.42 16.40 8.95
C ARG A 89 1.93 16.75 8.84
N TYR A 90 1.23 16.79 9.98
CA TYR A 90 -0.20 17.13 10.00
C TYR A 90 -0.43 18.61 9.64
N GLN A 91 0.44 19.52 10.06
CA GLN A 91 0.39 20.92 9.64
C GLN A 91 0.69 21.09 8.14
N GLU A 92 1.60 20.30 7.59
CA GLU A 92 1.97 20.35 6.16
C GLU A 92 0.91 19.74 5.23
N THR A 93 0.33 18.59 5.61
CA THR A 93 -0.49 17.76 4.70
C THR A 93 -1.93 17.56 5.15
N GLY A 94 -2.26 17.89 6.40
CA GLY A 94 -3.53 17.53 7.03
C GLY A 94 -3.75 16.03 7.26
N SER A 95 -2.80 15.16 6.88
CA SER A 95 -2.97 13.71 6.93
C SER A 95 -2.30 13.08 8.14
N ILE A 96 -3.08 12.30 8.89
CA ILE A 96 -2.57 11.47 9.98
C ILE A 96 -2.01 10.14 9.49
N ARG A 97 -2.21 9.75 8.23
CA ARG A 97 -1.74 8.45 7.72
C ARG A 97 -0.21 8.46 7.57
N PRO A 98 0.50 7.38 7.96
CA PRO A 98 1.92 7.28 7.66
C PRO A 98 2.15 7.31 6.15
N GLY A 99 3.29 7.86 5.71
CA GLY A 99 3.68 7.79 4.31
C GLY A 99 3.88 6.34 3.86
N ALA A 100 3.88 6.11 2.54
CA ALA A 100 4.28 4.81 2.00
C ALA A 100 5.71 4.50 2.48
N ILE A 101 5.87 3.41 3.23
CA ILE A 101 7.16 2.91 3.71
C ILE A 101 7.51 1.73 2.82
N GLY A 102 8.62 1.84 2.10
CA GLY A 102 9.09 0.79 1.21
C GLY A 102 8.53 0.90 -0.20
N GLY A 103 9.26 0.26 -1.11
CA GLY A 103 9.14 0.42 -2.56
C GLY A 103 10.51 0.81 -3.11
N SER A 104 11.10 -0.06 -3.92
CA SER A 104 12.13 0.42 -4.83
C SER A 104 11.45 1.36 -5.82
N LYS A 105 12.14 2.44 -6.22
CA LYS A 105 11.78 3.07 -7.49
C LYS A 105 11.73 1.95 -8.52
N PRO A 106 10.69 1.87 -9.38
CA PRO A 106 10.64 0.85 -10.41
C PRO A 106 12.01 0.89 -11.11
N LYS A 107 12.69 -0.26 -11.15
CA LYS A 107 14.01 -0.37 -11.79
C LYS A 107 13.85 0.29 -13.14
N GLN A 108 14.52 1.41 -13.33
CA GLN A 108 14.45 2.31 -14.47
C GLN A 108 15.14 1.64 -15.66
N VAL A 109 14.70 0.42 -15.98
CA VAL A 109 15.25 -0.47 -17.01
C VAL A 109 14.47 -0.27 -18.30
N THR A 110 13.23 0.20 -18.22
CA THR A 110 12.50 0.68 -19.40
C THR A 110 12.42 2.19 -19.30
N THR A 111 13.11 2.88 -20.19
CA THR A 111 12.88 4.32 -20.40
C THR A 111 11.43 4.53 -20.83
N PRO A 112 10.78 5.63 -20.42
CA PRO A 112 9.39 5.91 -20.78
C PRO A 112 9.17 5.95 -22.30
N ASP A 113 10.20 6.31 -23.07
CA ASP A 113 10.19 6.28 -24.54
C ASP A 113 10.00 4.86 -25.10
N VAL A 114 10.63 3.86 -24.48
CA VAL A 114 10.52 2.46 -24.89
C VAL A 114 9.13 1.91 -24.54
N GLU A 115 8.57 2.30 -23.38
CA GLU A 115 7.19 1.93 -23.03
C GLU A 115 6.19 2.48 -24.04
N LYS A 116 6.34 3.75 -24.44
CA LYS A 116 5.50 4.39 -25.46
C LYS A 116 5.60 3.67 -26.80
N LYS A 117 6.82 3.26 -27.20
CA LYS A 117 7.02 2.54 -28.47
C LYS A 117 6.41 1.14 -28.46
N ILE A 118 6.49 0.43 -27.33
CA ILE A 118 5.81 -0.87 -27.12
C ILE A 118 4.29 -0.70 -27.30
N GLU A 119 3.72 0.36 -26.73
CA GLU A 119 2.28 0.68 -26.86
C GLU A 119 1.90 0.97 -28.31
N GLU A 120 2.70 1.77 -29.03
CA GLU A 120 2.48 2.07 -30.45
C GLU A 120 2.47 0.80 -31.30
N TYR A 121 3.45 -0.10 -31.13
CA TYR A 121 3.52 -1.34 -31.90
C TYR A 121 2.35 -2.29 -31.63
N LYS A 122 1.89 -2.37 -30.36
CA LYS A 122 0.73 -3.18 -30.01
C LYS A 122 -0.57 -2.58 -30.54
N ARG A 123 -0.68 -1.24 -30.56
CA ARG A 123 -1.84 -0.54 -31.12
C ARG A 123 -1.93 -0.69 -32.64
N GLU A 124 -0.79 -0.61 -33.33
CA GLU A 124 -0.72 -0.86 -34.77
C GLU A 124 -1.06 -2.32 -35.13
N ASN A 125 -0.64 -3.27 -34.29
CA ASN A 125 -0.85 -4.70 -34.53
C ASN A 125 -1.23 -5.41 -33.22
N PRO A 126 -2.53 -5.50 -32.89
CA PRO A 126 -3.01 -6.15 -31.66
C PRO A 126 -2.64 -7.62 -31.56
N GLY A 127 -2.39 -8.31 -32.69
CA GLY A 127 -1.92 -9.70 -32.72
C GLY A 127 -0.44 -9.88 -32.39
N MET A 128 0.34 -8.80 -32.29
CA MET A 128 1.80 -8.87 -32.12
C MET A 128 2.19 -9.40 -30.73
N PHE A 129 3.06 -10.41 -30.72
CA PHE A 129 3.56 -11.06 -29.51
C PHE A 129 4.73 -10.28 -28.89
N SER A 130 4.94 -10.48 -27.59
CA SER A 130 5.98 -9.76 -26.84
C SER A 130 7.41 -9.95 -27.37
N TRP A 131 7.70 -11.11 -27.99
CA TRP A 131 9.01 -11.35 -28.63
C TRP A 131 9.13 -10.60 -29.96
N GLU A 132 8.05 -10.51 -30.75
CA GLU A 132 8.02 -9.73 -32.00
C GLU A 132 8.21 -8.24 -31.71
N ILE A 133 7.59 -7.74 -30.64
CA ILE A 133 7.79 -6.36 -30.16
C ILE A 133 9.25 -6.15 -29.78
N ARG A 134 9.90 -7.11 -29.11
CA ARG A 134 11.33 -7.03 -28.76
C ARG A 134 12.21 -6.92 -30.00
N ASP A 135 11.93 -7.74 -31.02
CA ASP A 135 12.70 -7.75 -32.25
C ASP A 135 12.46 -6.47 -33.07
N LYS A 136 11.23 -5.95 -33.08
CA LYS A 136 10.90 -4.66 -33.72
C LYS A 136 11.61 -3.49 -33.03
N LEU A 137 11.69 -3.49 -31.70
CA LEU A 137 12.45 -2.47 -30.94
C LEU A 137 13.95 -2.46 -31.28
N LEU A 138 14.54 -3.64 -31.52
CA LEU A 138 15.93 -3.76 -31.97
C LEU A 138 16.10 -3.34 -33.43
N LYS A 139 15.14 -3.69 -34.29
CA LYS A 139 15.16 -3.37 -35.72
C LYS A 139 15.02 -1.87 -35.98
N ASP A 140 14.17 -1.19 -35.22
CA ASP A 140 13.93 0.25 -35.31
C ASP A 140 14.99 1.06 -34.52
N ALA A 141 16.03 0.39 -33.99
CA ALA A 141 17.13 0.97 -33.21
C ALA A 141 16.67 1.83 -32.01
N VAL A 142 15.48 1.53 -31.46
CA VAL A 142 14.92 2.18 -30.27
C VAL A 142 15.64 1.70 -29.01
N CYS A 143 16.05 0.43 -29.00
CA CYS A 143 16.83 -0.19 -27.95
C CYS A 143 18.05 -0.91 -28.54
N ASP A 144 19.13 -0.97 -27.76
CA ASP A 144 20.29 -1.83 -27.99
C ASP A 144 20.07 -3.20 -27.35
N ARG A 145 20.92 -4.18 -27.68
CA ARG A 145 20.88 -5.52 -27.05
C ARG A 145 20.98 -5.49 -25.51
N ASN A 146 21.59 -4.44 -24.96
CA ASN A 146 21.78 -4.29 -23.51
C ASN A 146 20.67 -3.46 -22.84
N THR A 147 19.93 -2.65 -23.60
CA THR A 147 18.86 -1.78 -23.09
C THR A 147 17.47 -2.31 -23.40
N VAL A 148 17.35 -3.27 -24.32
CA VAL A 148 16.07 -3.87 -24.69
C VAL A 148 15.45 -4.61 -23.49
N PRO A 149 14.18 -4.34 -23.15
CA PRO A 149 13.51 -5.02 -22.06
C PRO A 149 13.34 -6.51 -22.36
N SER A 150 13.34 -7.33 -21.30
CA SER A 150 13.03 -8.74 -21.44
C SER A 150 11.58 -8.95 -21.89
N VAL A 151 11.31 -10.08 -22.57
CA VAL A 151 9.95 -10.45 -23.02
C VAL A 151 8.95 -10.41 -21.86
N SER A 152 9.34 -10.87 -20.66
CA SER A 152 8.50 -10.81 -19.46
C SER A 152 8.23 -9.39 -18.96
N SER A 153 9.16 -8.46 -19.20
CA SER A 153 8.97 -7.04 -18.87
C SER A 153 8.02 -6.38 -19.86
N ILE A 154 8.16 -6.68 -21.16
CA ILE A 154 7.20 -6.26 -22.20
C ILE A 154 5.80 -6.77 -21.87
N SER A 155 5.64 -8.06 -21.55
CA SER A 155 4.32 -8.61 -21.20
C SER A 155 3.72 -7.98 -19.93
N ARG A 156 4.55 -7.55 -18.96
CA ARG A 156 4.06 -6.80 -17.79
C ARG A 156 3.56 -5.41 -18.17
N ILE A 157 4.30 -4.71 -19.03
CA ILE A 157 3.90 -3.38 -19.57
C ILE A 157 2.58 -3.52 -20.33
N LEU A 158 2.48 -4.51 -21.23
CA LEU A 158 1.27 -4.78 -22.00
C LEU A 158 0.07 -5.06 -21.10
N ARG A 159 0.19 -5.94 -20.10
CA ARG A 159 -0.91 -6.19 -19.15
C ARG A 159 -1.28 -4.97 -18.32
N SER A 160 -0.30 -4.16 -17.92
CA SER A 160 -0.57 -2.95 -17.14
C SER A 160 -1.32 -1.87 -17.93
N LYS A 161 -1.18 -1.85 -19.26
CA LYS A 161 -1.76 -0.82 -20.14
C LYS A 161 -3.01 -1.30 -20.88
N PHE A 162 -3.00 -2.54 -21.36
CA PHE A 162 -4.08 -3.13 -22.16
C PHE A 162 -4.94 -4.12 -21.37
N GLY A 163 -4.42 -4.72 -20.29
CA GLY A 163 -5.17 -5.69 -19.48
C GLY A 163 -6.31 -5.10 -18.64
N LYS A 164 -6.53 -3.78 -18.69
CA LYS A 164 -7.74 -3.14 -18.17
C LYS A 164 -8.70 -2.67 -19.28
N GLY A 165 -8.18 -2.44 -20.49
CA GLY A 165 -8.99 -1.95 -21.62
C GLY A 165 -9.79 -3.05 -22.30
N GLU A 166 -9.22 -4.26 -22.43
CA GLU A 166 -9.91 -5.38 -23.09
C GLU A 166 -11.11 -5.90 -22.27
N GLU A 167 -11.06 -5.82 -20.94
CA GLU A 167 -12.20 -6.17 -20.08
C GLU A 167 -13.31 -5.11 -20.13
N GLU A 168 -12.96 -3.82 -20.18
CA GLU A 168 -13.94 -2.73 -20.28
C GLU A 168 -14.64 -2.69 -21.64
N GLU A 169 -13.92 -2.92 -22.75
CA GLU A 169 -14.52 -2.93 -24.10
C GLU A 169 -15.44 -4.13 -24.30
N ALA A 170 -15.04 -5.32 -23.82
CA ALA A 170 -15.89 -6.51 -23.84
C ALA A 170 -17.12 -6.41 -22.92
N ASP A 171 -17.00 -5.76 -21.75
CA ASP A 171 -18.15 -5.50 -20.86
C ASP A 171 -19.09 -4.42 -21.42
N LEU A 172 -18.58 -3.44 -22.17
CA LEU A 172 -19.40 -2.44 -22.86
C LEU A 172 -20.22 -3.08 -24.00
N GLU A 173 -19.60 -3.90 -24.84
CA GLU A 173 -20.33 -4.63 -25.91
C GLU A 173 -21.36 -5.63 -25.35
N ARG A 174 -21.05 -6.31 -24.25
CA ARG A 174 -22.02 -7.17 -23.54
C ARG A 174 -23.18 -6.38 -22.93
N LYS A 175 -22.92 -5.19 -22.38
CA LYS A 175 -23.98 -4.32 -21.85
C LYS A 175 -24.86 -3.75 -22.95
N GLU A 176 -24.30 -3.34 -24.08
CA GLU A 176 -25.07 -2.83 -25.22
C GLU A 176 -25.96 -3.90 -25.86
N THR A 177 -25.46 -5.14 -25.97
CA THR A 177 -26.26 -6.27 -26.47
C THR A 177 -27.37 -6.65 -25.49
N GLU A 178 -27.08 -6.73 -24.19
CA GLU A 178 -28.11 -6.99 -23.16
C GLU A 178 -29.17 -5.88 -23.06
N GLU A 179 -28.77 -4.62 -23.22
CA GLU A 179 -29.69 -3.48 -23.19
C GLU A 179 -30.56 -3.43 -24.44
N SER A 180 -30.01 -3.72 -25.62
CA SER A 180 -30.77 -3.89 -26.85
C SER A 180 -31.79 -5.05 -26.75
N GLU A 181 -31.41 -6.19 -26.16
CA GLU A 181 -32.33 -7.30 -25.94
C GLU A 181 -33.45 -6.95 -24.94
N LYS A 182 -33.13 -6.29 -23.83
CA LYS A 182 -34.13 -5.84 -22.85
C LYS A 182 -35.08 -4.83 -23.48
N LYS A 183 -34.58 -3.89 -24.29
CA LYS A 183 -35.37 -2.90 -25.01
C LYS A 183 -36.27 -3.53 -26.07
N ALA A 184 -35.79 -4.55 -26.78
CA ALA A 184 -36.60 -5.32 -27.74
C ALA A 184 -37.74 -6.08 -27.04
N LYS A 185 -37.48 -6.69 -25.88
CA LYS A 185 -38.49 -7.41 -25.07
C LYS A 185 -39.58 -6.50 -24.49
N HIS A 186 -39.24 -5.25 -24.18
CA HIS A 186 -40.20 -4.25 -23.68
C HIS A 186 -40.81 -3.40 -24.81
N SER A 187 -40.38 -3.59 -26.06
CA SER A 187 -40.99 -2.95 -27.22
C SER A 187 -42.32 -3.63 -27.54
N ILE A 188 -43.29 -2.84 -28.01
CA ILE A 188 -44.63 -3.30 -28.42
C ILE A 188 -44.51 -4.47 -29.42
N ASP A 189 -43.56 -4.38 -30.34
CA ASP A 189 -43.30 -5.43 -31.35
C ASP A 189 -42.82 -6.76 -30.71
N GLY A 190 -41.95 -6.68 -29.70
CA GLY A 190 -41.45 -7.86 -28.97
C GLY A 190 -42.53 -8.55 -28.15
N ILE A 191 -43.41 -7.79 -27.50
CA ILE A 191 -44.53 -8.32 -26.70
C ILE A 191 -45.59 -8.99 -27.60
N LEU A 192 -45.84 -8.43 -28.78
CA LEU A 192 -46.81 -8.99 -29.73
C LEU A 192 -46.31 -10.29 -30.39
N SER A 193 -45.00 -10.42 -30.61
CA SER A 193 -44.39 -11.60 -31.22
C SER A 193 -44.43 -12.85 -30.30
N GLU A 194 -44.31 -12.65 -28.98
CA GLU A 194 -44.45 -13.73 -27.97
C GLU A 194 -45.91 -14.23 -27.85
N ARG A 195 -46.89 -13.32 -27.91
CA ARG A 195 -48.32 -13.66 -27.78
C ARG A 195 -48.89 -14.43 -28.97
N GLY A 196 -48.31 -14.28 -30.16
CA GLY A 196 -48.76 -14.98 -31.37
C GLY A 196 -48.50 -16.49 -31.35
N LYS A 197 -47.49 -16.97 -30.60
CA LYS A 197 -47.15 -18.39 -30.53
C LYS A 197 -48.03 -19.18 -29.55
N ALA A 198 -48.58 -18.52 -28.52
CA ALA A 198 -49.37 -19.19 -27.48
C ALA A 198 -50.85 -19.42 -27.85
N GLN A 199 -51.36 -18.80 -28.93
CA GLN A 199 -52.76 -18.92 -29.33
C GLN A 199 -53.02 -19.84 -30.54
N ILE A 200 -51.98 -20.26 -31.27
CA ILE A 200 -52.14 -21.16 -32.43
C ILE A 200 -52.17 -22.64 -32.02
N SER A 201 -51.63 -23.01 -30.86
CA SER A 201 -51.61 -24.42 -30.39
C SER A 201 -52.91 -24.89 -29.72
N ARG A 202 -53.90 -24.01 -29.50
CA ARG A 202 -55.16 -24.35 -28.80
C ARG A 202 -56.39 -24.54 -29.69
N VAL A 203 -56.29 -24.35 -31.01
CA VAL A 203 -57.44 -24.44 -31.92
C VAL A 203 -57.40 -25.67 -32.84
N SER A 204 -56.40 -26.55 -32.72
CA SER A 204 -56.29 -27.73 -33.61
C SER A 204 -56.75 -29.06 -32.98
N HIS A 205 -57.50 -29.03 -31.87
CA HIS A 205 -57.94 -30.25 -31.16
C HIS A 205 -59.45 -30.47 -31.12
N TYR A 206 -60.20 -29.82 -32.02
CA TYR A 206 -61.59 -30.19 -32.31
C TYR A 206 -61.82 -30.20 -33.83
N GLN A 207 -61.35 -31.26 -34.47
CA GLN A 207 -62.04 -31.92 -35.58
C GLN A 207 -61.69 -33.40 -35.55
#